data_AF-A0A074WLY4-F1
#
_entry.id   AF-A0A074WLY4-F1
#
_cell.length_a   1.000
_cell.length_b   1.000
_cell.length_c   1.000
_cell.angle_alpha   90.00
_cell.angle_beta   90.00
_cell.angle_gamma   90.00
#
_symmetry.space_group_name_H-M   'P 1'
#
loop_
_entity.id
_entity.type
_entity.pdbx_description
1 polymer ?
#
loop_
_entity_poly.entity_id
_entity_poly.type
_entity_poly.pdbx_seq_one_letter_code
_entity_poly.pdbx_strand_id
1 'polypeptide(L)'
;MTDANAGFYMRLASSDGDDVKFILAAWDSTLPFLALIGAGEMWGDEPFSQRAGQKQEVIDVINGTTKEIDGGRQFWIAETRRAGDIVKVGAAMTREVLPVYLTEHVDMGSHRDASSSLLYLELLIADH
;
A
#
# COMPACT_ATOMS: atom_id res chain seq x y z
N MET A 1 18.02 -3.74 -31.38
CA MET A 1 16.69 -3.23 -31.01
C MET A 1 16.76 -2.88 -29.54
N THR A 2 16.85 -1.58 -29.23
CA THR A 2 16.82 -1.07 -27.87
C THR A 2 15.38 -1.16 -27.38
N ASP A 3 15.09 -2.08 -26.46
CA ASP A 3 13.83 -2.08 -25.72
C ASP A 3 13.71 -0.72 -25.03
N ALA A 4 12.77 0.08 -25.53
CA ALA A 4 12.46 1.37 -24.98
C ALA A 4 11.99 1.14 -23.54
N ASN A 5 12.84 1.56 -22.59
CA ASN A 5 12.57 1.81 -21.18
C ASN A 5 11.20 1.27 -20.73
N ALA A 6 11.15 0.03 -20.25
CA ALA A 6 9.94 -0.58 -19.69
C ALA A 6 9.60 0.13 -18.38
N GLY A 7 9.05 1.34 -18.49
CA GLY A 7 8.70 2.20 -17.37
C GLY A 7 7.69 1.52 -16.46
N PHE A 8 7.71 1.92 -15.19
CA PHE A 8 6.65 1.59 -14.25
C PHE A 8 5.49 2.58 -14.44
N TYR A 9 4.27 2.04 -14.42
CA TYR A 9 3.03 2.80 -14.45
C TYR A 9 2.30 2.53 -13.13
N MET A 10 1.80 3.58 -12.50
CA MET A 10 1.01 3.47 -11.28
C MET A 10 -0.46 3.76 -11.59
N ARG A 11 -1.35 2.96 -11.00
CA ARG A 11 -2.79 3.18 -11.05
C ARG A 11 -3.42 2.86 -9.69
N LEU A 12 -4.62 3.40 -9.45
CA LEU A 12 -5.43 2.97 -8.33
C LEU A 12 -5.82 1.49 -8.49
N ALA A 13 -5.89 0.78 -7.38
CA ALA A 13 -6.40 -0.58 -7.32
C ALA A 13 -7.90 -0.62 -7.59
N SER A 14 -8.38 -1.75 -8.11
CA SER A 14 -9.79 -2.02 -8.40
C SER A 14 -10.26 -3.30 -7.73
N SER A 15 -11.51 -3.31 -7.25
CA SER A 15 -12.17 -4.48 -6.68
C SER A 15 -12.60 -5.50 -7.74
N ASP A 16 -12.73 -5.07 -9.00
CA ASP A 16 -13.37 -5.85 -10.08
C ASP A 16 -12.40 -6.82 -10.77
N GLY A 17 -11.16 -6.92 -10.27
CA GLY A 17 -10.12 -7.81 -10.78
C GLY A 17 -9.27 -8.45 -9.68
N ASP A 18 -8.05 -8.85 -10.04
CA ASP A 18 -7.15 -9.57 -9.12
C ASP A 18 -6.28 -8.64 -8.26
N ASP A 19 -6.58 -7.33 -8.17
CA ASP A 19 -5.75 -6.41 -7.37
C ASP A 19 -5.82 -6.73 -5.89
N VAL A 20 -6.99 -7.05 -5.34
CA VAL A 20 -7.14 -7.45 -3.93
C VAL A 20 -6.25 -8.65 -3.61
N LYS A 21 -6.24 -9.67 -4.48
CA LYS A 21 -5.40 -10.85 -4.31
C LYS A 21 -3.92 -10.50 -4.42
N PHE A 22 -3.56 -9.66 -5.40
CA PHE A 22 -2.18 -9.23 -5.60
C PHE A 22 -1.65 -8.41 -4.41
N ILE A 23 -2.43 -7.48 -3.88
CA ILE A 23 -2.09 -6.68 -2.69
C ILE A 23 -1.81 -7.59 -1.49
N LEU A 24 -2.72 -8.52 -1.19
CA LEU A 24 -2.55 -9.46 -0.08
C LEU A 24 -1.33 -10.36 -0.27
N ALA A 25 -1.11 -10.88 -1.49
CA ALA A 25 0.06 -11.71 -1.79
C ALA A 25 1.37 -10.91 -1.69
N ALA A 26 1.39 -9.67 -2.16
CA ALA A 26 2.53 -8.78 -2.02
C ALA A 26 2.86 -8.53 -0.54
N TRP A 27 1.84 -8.29 0.28
CA TRP A 27 2.01 -8.11 1.72
C TRP A 27 2.55 -9.36 2.41
N ASP A 28 1.95 -10.52 2.13
CA ASP A 28 2.43 -11.80 2.66
C ASP A 28 3.89 -12.06 2.30
N SER A 29 4.30 -11.70 1.08
CA SER A 29 5.69 -11.88 0.61
C SER A 29 6.72 -11.06 1.38
N THR A 30 6.30 -10.03 2.12
CA THR A 30 7.22 -9.21 2.94
C THR A 30 7.55 -9.83 4.28
N LEU A 31 6.68 -10.69 4.83
CA LEU A 31 6.85 -11.24 6.17
C LEU A 31 8.21 -11.93 6.37
N PRO A 32 8.72 -12.76 5.43
CA PRO A 32 10.05 -13.34 5.56
C PRO A 32 11.18 -12.31 5.66
N PHE A 33 11.10 -11.22 4.89
CA PHE A 33 12.10 -10.15 4.93
C PHE A 33 12.01 -9.35 6.23
N LEU A 34 10.79 -9.04 6.70
CA LEU A 34 10.57 -8.35 7.97
C LEU A 34 11.09 -9.18 9.15
N ALA A 35 10.87 -10.49 9.13
CA ALA A 35 11.43 -11.41 10.12
C ALA A 35 12.97 -11.40 10.09
N LEU A 36 13.57 -11.43 8.88
CA LEU A 36 15.02 -11.42 8.71
C LEU A 36 15.69 -10.17 9.31
N ILE A 37 15.07 -9.00 9.17
CA ILE A 37 15.62 -7.74 9.70
C ILE A 37 15.24 -7.48 11.17
N GLY A 38 14.57 -8.42 11.83
CA GLY A 38 14.12 -8.29 13.22
C GLY A 38 12.91 -7.36 13.40
N ALA A 39 12.21 -6.99 12.32
CA ALA A 39 11.00 -6.17 12.35
C ALA A 39 9.70 -7.00 12.39
N GLY A 40 9.80 -8.34 12.33
CA GLY A 40 8.65 -9.25 12.24
C GLY A 40 7.64 -9.11 13.38
N GLU A 41 8.11 -8.90 14.62
CA GLU A 41 7.24 -8.80 15.80
C GLU A 41 6.19 -7.67 15.70
N MET A 42 6.53 -6.56 15.03
CA MET A 42 5.60 -5.44 14.85
C MET A 42 4.44 -5.76 13.90
N TRP A 43 4.65 -6.72 13.00
CA TRP A 43 3.70 -7.08 11.96
C TRP A 43 2.99 -8.39 12.26
N GLY A 44 3.59 -9.27 13.05
CA GLY A 44 3.12 -10.61 13.36
C GLY A 44 3.48 -11.64 12.27
N ASP A 45 3.39 -12.91 12.62
CA ASP A 45 3.83 -14.02 11.75
C ASP A 45 2.70 -14.57 10.85
N GLU A 46 1.45 -14.20 11.11
CA GLU A 46 0.30 -14.63 10.32
C GLU A 46 0.23 -13.85 9.00
N PRO A 47 0.20 -14.53 7.83
CA PRO A 47 -0.04 -13.88 6.54
C PRO A 47 -1.29 -13.00 6.56
N PHE A 48 -1.19 -11.78 6.03
CA PHE A 48 -2.32 -10.86 5.91
C PHE A 48 -3.49 -11.47 5.15
N SER A 49 -3.23 -12.30 4.14
CA SER A 49 -4.29 -13.02 3.42
C SER A 49 -5.09 -14.00 4.28
N GLN A 50 -4.54 -14.45 5.40
CA GLN A 50 -5.16 -15.40 6.33
C GLN A 50 -5.87 -14.72 7.51
N ARG A 51 -5.52 -13.47 7.81
CA ARG A 51 -6.12 -12.70 8.91
C ARG A 51 -7.61 -12.46 8.67
N ALA A 52 -8.40 -12.74 9.70
CA ALA A 52 -9.84 -12.53 9.66
C ALA A 52 -10.18 -11.06 9.36
N GLY A 53 -11.02 -10.84 8.34
CA GLY A 53 -11.48 -9.50 7.94
C GLY A 53 -10.53 -8.72 7.03
N GLN A 54 -9.26 -9.10 6.91
CA GLN A 54 -8.25 -8.32 6.17
C GLN A 54 -8.60 -8.15 4.69
N LYS A 55 -9.07 -9.22 4.04
CA LYS A 55 -9.52 -9.17 2.64
C LYS A 55 -10.69 -8.20 2.46
N GLN A 56 -11.65 -8.21 3.39
CA GLN A 56 -12.81 -7.32 3.32
C GLN A 56 -12.39 -5.87 3.55
N GLU A 57 -11.47 -5.63 4.48
CA GLU A 57 -10.91 -4.29 4.70
C GLU A 57 -10.25 -3.73 3.44
N VAL A 58 -9.44 -4.53 2.73
CA VAL A 58 -8.81 -4.10 1.46
C VAL A 58 -9.88 -3.75 0.41
N ILE A 59 -10.94 -4.55 0.30
CA ILE A 59 -12.07 -4.27 -0.60
C ILE A 59 -12.77 -2.96 -0.22
N ASP A 60 -13.01 -2.76 1.07
CA ASP A 60 -13.72 -1.58 1.57
C ASP A 60 -12.92 -0.30 1.32
N VAL A 61 -11.60 -0.35 1.49
CA VAL A 61 -10.71 0.78 1.17
C VAL A 61 -10.73 1.08 -0.33
N ILE A 62 -10.61 0.05 -1.19
CA ILE A 62 -10.65 0.24 -2.65
C ILE A 62 -11.98 0.85 -3.10
N ASN A 63 -13.09 0.42 -2.49
CA ASN A 63 -14.42 0.91 -2.82
C ASN A 63 -14.76 2.26 -2.16
N GLY A 64 -13.87 2.79 -1.30
CA GLY A 64 -14.12 4.00 -0.53
C GLY A 64 -15.27 3.86 0.48
N THR A 65 -15.61 2.63 0.88
CA THR A 65 -16.67 2.35 1.87
C THR A 65 -16.15 2.35 3.30
N THR A 66 -14.82 2.33 3.49
CA THR A 66 -14.19 2.55 4.80
C THR A 66 -14.51 3.95 5.30
N LYS A 67 -15.24 4.05 6.41
CA LYS A 67 -15.46 5.32 7.11
C LYS A 67 -14.24 5.66 7.95
N GLU A 68 -13.37 6.50 7.43
CA GLU A 68 -12.29 7.10 8.20
C GLU A 68 -12.70 8.50 8.63
N ILE A 69 -12.43 8.82 9.90
CA ILE A 69 -12.85 10.08 10.54
C ILE A 69 -12.10 11.28 9.94
N ASP A 70 -10.91 11.05 9.39
CA ASP A 70 -9.99 12.09 8.95
C ASP A 70 -9.32 11.75 7.60
N GLY A 71 -10.06 11.49 6.52
CA GLY A 71 -9.51 11.31 5.16
C GLY A 71 -9.37 9.86 4.69
N GLY A 72 -9.13 9.67 3.38
CA GLY A 72 -9.19 8.34 2.75
C GLY A 72 -7.84 7.60 2.70
N ARG A 73 -7.90 6.27 2.81
CA ARG A 73 -6.85 5.37 2.33
C ARG A 73 -7.04 5.06 0.84
N GLN A 74 -5.94 4.91 0.12
CA GLN A 74 -5.95 4.49 -1.28
C GLN A 74 -4.90 3.41 -1.51
N PHE A 75 -5.24 2.42 -2.34
CA PHE A 75 -4.31 1.41 -2.81
C PHE A 75 -3.86 1.71 -4.23
N TRP A 76 -2.56 1.55 -4.46
CA TRP A 76 -1.92 1.72 -5.76
C TRP A 76 -1.28 0.41 -6.21
N ILE A 77 -1.38 0.14 -7.50
CA ILE A 77 -0.68 -0.95 -8.18
C ILE A 77 0.37 -0.34 -9.10
N ALA A 78 1.61 -0.78 -8.94
CA ALA A 78 2.68 -0.54 -9.90
C ALA A 78 2.69 -1.69 -10.92
N GLU A 79 2.70 -1.32 -12.19
CA GLU A 79 2.70 -2.25 -13.32
C GLU A 79 3.86 -1.90 -14.27
N THR A 80 4.35 -2.89 -15.00
CA THR A 80 5.29 -2.69 -16.09
C THR A 80 4.91 -3.56 -17.28
N ARG A 81 5.44 -3.24 -18.46
CA ARG A 81 5.22 -4.06 -19.65
C ARG A 81 6.38 -5.04 -19.79
N ARG A 82 6.10 -6.34 -19.71
CA ARG A 82 7.08 -7.43 -19.96
C ARG A 82 6.58 -8.28 -21.13
N ALA A 83 7.40 -8.42 -22.18
CA ALA A 83 7.10 -9.26 -23.35
C ALA A 83 5.75 -8.99 -24.06
N GLY A 84 5.20 -7.78 -23.93
CA GLY A 84 3.90 -7.38 -24.50
C GLY A 84 2.74 -7.40 -23.50
N ASP A 85 2.91 -8.04 -22.35
CA ASP A 85 1.90 -8.13 -21.30
C ASP A 85 2.11 -7.09 -20.20
N ILE A 86 1.01 -6.66 -19.58
CA ILE A 86 1.04 -5.83 -18.38
C ILE A 86 1.18 -6.74 -17.16
N VAL A 87 2.22 -6.54 -16.38
CA VAL A 87 2.52 -7.32 -15.18
C VAL A 87 2.53 -6.39 -13.98
N LYS A 88 1.81 -6.78 -12.92
CA LYS A 88 1.85 -6.10 -11.63
C LYS A 88 3.15 -6.45 -10.92
N VAL A 89 3.87 -5.44 -10.47
CA VAL A 89 5.20 -5.59 -9.85
C VAL A 89 5.29 -4.97 -8.47
N GLY A 90 4.27 -4.24 -8.04
CA GLY A 90 4.24 -3.69 -6.70
C GLY A 90 2.87 -3.18 -6.28
N ALA A 91 2.70 -3.08 -4.97
CA ALA A 91 1.52 -2.54 -4.33
C ALA A 91 1.94 -1.49 -3.29
N ALA A 92 1.16 -0.43 -3.19
CA ALA A 92 1.34 0.58 -2.17
C ALA A 92 0.01 1.01 -1.54
N MET A 93 0.06 1.44 -0.28
CA MET A 93 -1.05 2.10 0.38
C MET A 93 -0.64 3.54 0.70
N THR A 94 -1.53 4.47 0.40
CA THR A 94 -1.36 5.89 0.72
C THR A 94 -2.49 6.42 1.59
N ARG A 95 -2.20 7.43 2.40
CA ARG A 95 -3.17 8.19 3.20
C ARG A 95 -3.15 9.66 2.83
N GLU A 96 -4.32 10.28 2.83
CA GLU A 96 -4.48 11.72 2.63
C GLU A 96 -4.24 12.53 3.91
N VAL A 97 -4.23 11.89 5.08
CA VAL A 97 -4.03 12.54 6.37
C VAL A 97 -3.04 11.77 7.22
N LEU A 98 -2.31 12.52 8.05
CA LEU A 98 -1.38 11.96 9.02
C LEU A 98 -2.09 11.06 10.03
N PRO A 99 -1.56 9.86 10.31
CA PRO A 99 -2.00 9.07 11.45
C PRO A 99 -2.00 9.86 12.75
N VAL A 100 -3.03 9.65 13.58
CA VAL A 100 -3.26 10.40 14.82
C VAL A 100 -2.04 10.41 15.75
N TYR A 101 -1.34 9.27 15.87
CA TYR A 101 -0.14 9.14 16.71
C TYR A 101 1.01 10.09 16.30
N LEU A 102 1.10 10.48 15.02
CA LEU A 102 2.05 11.49 14.56
C LEU A 102 1.56 12.91 14.87
N THR A 103 0.25 13.13 14.85
CA THR A 103 -0.36 14.45 15.09
C THR A 103 -0.45 14.83 16.57
N GLU A 104 -0.39 13.86 17.48
CA GLU A 104 -0.40 14.08 18.93
C GLU A 104 0.99 14.39 19.52
N HIS A 105 2.05 14.19 18.74
CA HIS A 105 3.40 14.57 19.14
C HIS A 105 3.57 16.10 19.07
N VAL A 106 3.92 16.72 20.20
CA VAL A 106 4.06 18.18 20.38
C VAL A 106 5.00 18.82 19.34
N ASP A 107 6.02 18.10 18.88
CA ASP A 107 7.00 18.58 17.91
C ASP A 107 6.51 18.57 16.46
N MET A 108 5.39 17.91 16.15
CA MET A 108 4.83 17.83 14.80
C MET A 108 3.80 18.93 14.50
N GLY A 109 3.43 19.75 15.50
CA GLY A 109 2.39 20.78 15.37
C GLY A 109 2.69 21.81 14.28
N SER A 110 3.96 22.22 14.11
CA SER A 110 4.37 23.17 13.07
C SER A 110 4.37 22.59 11.65
N HIS A 111 4.42 21.27 11.50
CA HIS A 111 4.39 20.59 10.20
C HIS A 111 2.95 20.36 9.71
N ARG A 112 1.99 20.28 10.63
CA ARG A 112 0.58 20.03 10.35
C ARG A 112 -0.05 21.15 9.50
N ASP A 113 0.18 22.41 9.86
CA ASP A 113 -0.41 23.56 9.15
C ASP A 113 0.24 23.84 7.78
N ALA A 114 1.44 23.32 7.54
CA ALA A 114 2.13 23.42 6.24
C ALA A 114 1.76 22.27 5.25
N SER A 115 0.96 21.30 5.69
CA SER A 115 0.84 19.98 5.05
C SER A 115 -0.52 19.65 4.44
N SER A 116 -1.37 20.63 4.12
CA SER A 116 -2.70 20.43 3.51
C SER A 116 -2.68 19.78 2.12
N SER A 117 -1.52 19.31 1.64
CA SER A 117 -1.32 18.68 0.33
C SER A 117 -0.22 17.60 0.38
N LEU A 118 -0.07 16.87 1.49
CA LEU A 118 0.86 15.75 1.60
C LEU A 118 0.13 14.42 1.39
N LEU A 119 0.71 13.57 0.53
CA LEU A 119 0.32 12.17 0.36
C LEU A 119 1.30 11.31 1.17
N TYR A 120 0.80 10.58 2.15
CA TYR A 120 1.64 9.72 2.97
C TYR A 120 1.69 8.32 2.38
N LEU A 121 2.88 7.85 2.04
CA LEU A 121 3.13 6.47 1.66
C LEU A 121 3.25 5.62 2.93
N GLU A 122 2.24 4.82 3.21
CA GLU A 122 2.20 3.97 4.40
C GLU A 122 2.96 2.67 4.19
N LEU A 123 2.87 2.12 2.98
CA LEU A 123 3.53 0.88 2.63
C LEU A 123 3.83 0.87 1.13
N LEU A 124 5.03 0.44 0.74
CA LEU A 124 5.42 0.19 -0.65
C LEU A 124 6.14 -1.14 -0.71
N ILE A 125 5.63 -2.03 -1.56
CA ILE A 125 6.21 -3.34 -1.79
C ILE A 125 6.36 -3.49 -3.29
N ALA A 126 7.60 -3.70 -3.73
CA ALA A 126 7.93 -3.89 -5.13
C ALA A 126 8.86 -5.10 -5.26
N ASP A 127 8.51 -5.99 -6.17
CA ASP A 127 9.37 -7.07 -6.63
C ASP A 127 10.18 -6.54 -7.84
N HIS A 128 11.51 -6.73 -7.82
CA HIS A 128 12.41 -6.22 -8.87
C HIS A 128 12.79 -7.34 -9.85
#